data_AF-A0A1V6HS76-F1
#
_entry.id   AF-A0A1V6HS76-F1
#
_cell.length_a   1.000
_cell.length_b   1.000
_cell.length_c   1.000
_cell.angle_alpha   90.00
_cell.angle_beta   90.00
_cell.angle_gamma   90.00
#
_symmetry.space_group_name_H-M   'P 1'
#
loop_
_entity.id
_entity.type
_entity.pdbx_description
1 polymer ?
#
loop_
_entity_poly.entity_id
_entity_poly.type
_entity_poly.pdbx_seq_one_letter_code
_entity_poly.pdbx_strand_id
1 'polypeptide(L)'
;MPFQVGWHPGFALPFKSGTKADCKLKLPAQPITFLENDDDCKLTGGSFLVDGTVDFPFTERGLDRTYMIDLSNVEPSKRKVSLLDHDEQYGVVVSFADFPHLGIWSDAGAPFICIEPWQGMDDRVIQEPFDQKFGIVHLPPGAIDSRTASIQMITPTNSV
;
A
#
# COMPACT_ATOMS: atom_id res chain seq x y z
N MET A 1 -15.71 -7.35 19.18
CA MET A 1 -16.10 -7.15 17.76
C MET A 1 -14.85 -7.34 16.90
N PRO A 2 -14.78 -8.38 16.07
CA PRO A 2 -13.72 -8.48 15.06
C PRO A 2 -13.91 -7.37 14.02
N PHE A 3 -12.84 -6.71 13.60
CA PHE A 3 -12.86 -5.73 12.52
C PHE A 3 -11.51 -5.62 11.81
N GLN A 4 -11.58 -5.09 10.60
CA GLN A 4 -10.45 -4.62 9.81
C GLN A 4 -10.80 -3.21 9.31
N VAL A 5 -9.78 -2.37 9.10
CA VAL A 5 -9.96 -0.99 8.65
C VAL A 5 -8.81 -0.60 7.74
N GLY A 6 -9.10 0.19 6.71
CA GLY A 6 -8.13 0.58 5.72
C GLY A 6 -8.48 1.91 5.06
N TRP A 7 -7.48 2.50 4.42
CA TRP A 7 -7.59 3.67 3.57
C TRP A 7 -7.52 3.25 2.10
N HIS A 8 -8.15 4.00 1.20
CA HIS A 8 -8.11 3.73 -0.25
C HIS A 8 -7.94 5.03 -1.11
N PRO A 9 -6.98 5.92 -0.81
CA PRO A 9 -6.77 7.13 -1.61
C PRO A 9 -6.11 6.80 -2.95
N GLY A 10 -6.74 7.24 -4.03
CA GLY A 10 -6.17 7.24 -5.38
C GLY A 10 -5.47 8.56 -5.71
N PHE A 11 -4.28 8.48 -6.28
CA PHE A 11 -3.48 9.63 -6.70
C PHE A 11 -3.37 9.68 -8.21
N ALA A 12 -3.83 10.76 -8.83
CA ALA A 12 -3.75 10.96 -10.27
C ALA A 12 -2.30 11.05 -10.74
N LEU A 13 -1.99 10.39 -11.86
CA LEU A 13 -0.65 10.28 -12.43
C LEU A 13 -0.63 10.64 -13.93
N PRO A 14 0.46 11.25 -14.43
CA PRO A 14 1.55 11.81 -13.62
C PRO A 14 1.05 13.00 -12.76
N PHE A 15 1.80 13.38 -11.74
CA PHE A 15 1.46 14.56 -10.94
C PHE A 15 1.66 15.85 -11.73
N LYS A 16 2.68 15.90 -12.58
CA LYS A 16 2.99 17.06 -13.41
C LYS A 16 3.31 16.72 -14.86
N SER A 17 4.20 15.76 -15.10
CA SER A 17 4.63 15.44 -16.48
C SER A 17 5.09 13.99 -16.67
N GLY A 18 5.03 13.51 -17.90
CA GLY A 18 5.31 12.11 -18.26
C GLY A 18 4.05 11.26 -18.30
N THR A 19 4.17 9.99 -17.94
CA THR A 19 3.06 9.03 -17.87
C THR A 19 3.11 8.25 -16.57
N LYS A 20 2.04 7.51 -16.25
CA LYS A 20 2.02 6.59 -15.10
C LYS A 20 3.20 5.61 -15.12
N ALA A 21 3.62 5.15 -16.30
CA ALA A 21 4.73 4.20 -16.45
C ALA A 21 6.10 4.80 -16.11
N ASP A 22 6.24 6.13 -16.15
CA ASP A 22 7.48 6.82 -15.80
C ASP A 22 7.57 7.14 -14.30
N CYS A 23 6.47 6.96 -13.57
CA CYS A 23 6.39 7.28 -12.15
C CYS A 23 7.17 6.26 -11.31
N LYS A 24 7.74 6.72 -10.21
CA LYS A 24 8.52 5.91 -9.27
C LYS A 24 7.71 5.63 -8.03
N LEU A 25 7.70 4.36 -7.64
CA LEU A 25 7.10 3.88 -6.40
C LEU A 25 8.20 3.40 -5.46
N LYS A 26 8.38 4.09 -4.35
CA LYS A 26 9.43 3.77 -3.35
C LYS A 26 8.80 3.19 -2.10
N LEU A 27 9.16 1.96 -1.78
CA LEU A 27 8.76 1.24 -0.56
C LEU A 27 9.72 1.56 0.60
N PRO A 28 9.42 1.11 1.84
CA PRO A 28 10.40 1.19 2.92
C PRO A 28 11.71 0.47 2.55
N ALA A 29 12.85 1.14 2.77
CA ALA A 29 14.17 0.70 2.32
C ALA A 29 14.74 -0.47 3.16
N GLN A 30 14.12 -1.64 3.04
CA GLN A 30 14.51 -2.92 3.65
C GLN A 30 13.86 -4.07 2.87
N PRO A 31 14.16 -5.35 3.18
CA PRO A 31 13.38 -6.48 2.64
C PRO A 31 11.92 -6.43 3.08
N ILE A 32 11.01 -6.50 2.11
CA ILE A 32 9.55 -6.40 2.28
C ILE A 32 8.88 -7.70 1.85
N THR A 33 7.87 -8.16 2.61
CA THR A 33 7.10 -9.36 2.27
C THR A 33 5.93 -8.99 1.36
N PHE A 34 5.91 -9.59 0.17
CA PHE A 34 4.76 -9.58 -0.73
C PHE A 34 3.96 -10.86 -0.54
N LEU A 35 2.64 -10.73 -0.50
CA LEU A 35 1.73 -11.86 -0.46
C LEU A 35 1.18 -12.12 -1.85
N GLU A 36 1.16 -13.38 -2.26
CA GLU A 36 0.64 -13.77 -3.56
C GLU A 36 -0.89 -13.84 -3.52
N ASN A 37 -1.53 -13.31 -4.56
CA ASN A 37 -2.95 -13.41 -4.78
C ASN A 37 -3.27 -13.97 -6.18
N ASP A 38 -4.44 -14.58 -6.29
CA ASP A 38 -4.95 -15.11 -7.56
C ASP A 38 -5.62 -14.02 -8.41
N ASP A 39 -6.18 -14.44 -9.54
CA ASP A 39 -6.85 -13.55 -10.51
C ASP A 39 -8.16 -12.95 -9.97
N ASP A 40 -8.72 -13.52 -8.89
CA ASP A 40 -9.88 -13.00 -8.16
C ASP A 40 -9.45 -12.11 -6.97
N CYS A 41 -8.17 -11.71 -6.91
CA CYS A 41 -7.56 -10.91 -5.85
C CYS A 41 -7.63 -11.59 -4.46
N LYS A 42 -7.63 -12.92 -4.40
CA LYS A 42 -7.60 -13.66 -3.13
C LYS A 42 -6.21 -14.14 -2.79
N LEU A 43 -5.83 -14.02 -1.52
CA LEU A 43 -4.55 -14.50 -1.01
C LEU A 43 -4.41 -16.02 -1.17
N THR A 44 -3.36 -16.46 -1.85
CA THR A 44 -3.09 -17.89 -2.09
C THR A 44 -2.37 -18.56 -0.91
N GLY A 45 -1.79 -17.76 -0.01
CA GLY A 45 -0.91 -18.21 1.08
C GLY A 45 0.56 -18.28 0.69
N GLY A 46 0.90 -18.05 -0.58
CA GLY A 46 2.27 -17.85 -1.02
C GLY A 46 2.80 -16.46 -0.67
N SER A 47 4.12 -16.33 -0.55
CA SER A 47 4.78 -15.06 -0.25
C SER A 47 6.23 -15.06 -0.73
N PHE A 48 6.76 -13.89 -1.05
CA PHE A 48 8.16 -13.71 -1.42
C PHE A 48 8.70 -12.38 -0.89
N LEU A 49 10.03 -12.29 -0.78
CA LEU A 49 10.71 -11.07 -0.36
C LEU A 49 11.06 -10.21 -1.58
N VAL A 50 10.85 -8.91 -1.45
CA VAL A 50 11.26 -7.89 -2.41
C VAL A 50 12.24 -6.93 -1.75
N ASP A 51 13.25 -6.51 -2.49
CA ASP A 51 14.18 -5.48 -2.06
C ASP A 51 13.51 -4.09 -2.14
N GLY A 52 13.14 -3.53 -1.00
CA GLY A 52 12.55 -2.18 -0.92
C GLY A 52 13.57 -1.04 -1.05
N THR A 53 14.86 -1.32 -1.23
CA THR A 53 15.89 -0.28 -1.38
C THR A 53 15.97 0.31 -2.80
N VAL A 54 15.29 -0.33 -3.75
CA VAL A 54 15.19 0.10 -5.15
C VAL A 54 13.76 0.55 -5.48
N ASP A 55 13.59 1.27 -6.59
CA ASP A 55 12.26 1.61 -7.10
C ASP A 55 11.49 0.32 -7.41
N PHE A 56 10.26 0.23 -6.90
CA PHE A 56 9.42 -0.95 -7.07
C PHE A 56 8.91 -1.03 -8.51
N PRO A 57 9.21 -2.12 -9.26
CA PRO A 57 8.84 -2.24 -10.66
C PRO A 57 7.39 -2.71 -10.80
N PHE A 58 6.44 -1.80 -10.59
CA PHE A 58 5.02 -2.12 -10.78
C PHE A 58 4.68 -2.31 -12.27
N THR A 59 3.61 -3.07 -12.52
CA THR A 59 3.06 -3.32 -13.86
C THR A 59 1.55 -3.14 -13.83
N GLU A 60 0.92 -2.82 -14.97
CA GLU A 60 -0.55 -2.72 -15.05
C GLU A 60 -1.24 -4.00 -14.54
N ARG A 61 -0.74 -5.18 -14.93
CA ARG A 61 -1.30 -6.45 -14.49
C ARG A 61 -1.15 -6.67 -12.99
N GLY A 62 -0.03 -6.27 -12.40
CA GLY A 62 0.16 -6.41 -10.96
C GLY A 62 -0.65 -5.40 -10.15
N LEU A 63 -0.81 -4.17 -10.68
CA LEU A 63 -1.69 -3.16 -10.09
C LEU A 63 -3.15 -3.59 -10.14
N ASP A 64 -3.62 -4.15 -11.26
CA ASP A 64 -4.98 -4.64 -11.45
C ASP A 64 -5.34 -5.78 -10.48
N ARG A 65 -4.33 -6.59 -10.12
CA ARG A 65 -4.42 -7.66 -9.12
C ARG A 65 -4.22 -7.20 -7.68
N THR A 66 -3.90 -5.94 -7.46
CA THR A 66 -3.43 -5.40 -6.18
C THR A 66 -2.11 -6.04 -5.73
N TYR A 67 -1.08 -5.22 -5.51
CA TYR A 67 0.08 -5.68 -4.76
C TYR A 67 -0.26 -5.70 -3.26
N MET A 68 -0.29 -6.89 -2.67
CA MET A 68 -0.52 -7.07 -1.24
C MET A 68 0.79 -7.19 -0.48
N ILE A 69 1.01 -6.29 0.48
CA ILE A 69 2.31 -6.13 1.13
C ILE A 69 2.15 -6.22 2.64
N ASP A 70 2.90 -7.13 3.26
CA ASP A 70 3.03 -7.24 4.71
C ASP A 70 4.27 -6.48 5.19
N LEU A 71 4.04 -5.41 5.95
CA LEU A 71 5.02 -4.51 6.54
C LEU A 71 5.09 -4.66 8.06
N SER A 72 4.57 -5.76 8.62
CA SER A 72 4.63 -6.05 10.05
C SER A 72 6.06 -6.12 10.60
N ASN A 73 7.03 -6.49 9.75
CA ASN A 73 8.47 -6.49 10.05
C ASN A 73 9.16 -5.13 9.87
N VAL A 74 8.44 -4.11 9.39
CA VAL A 74 8.93 -2.73 9.26
C VAL A 74 8.56 -1.97 10.53
N GLU A 75 9.55 -1.29 11.10
CA GLU A 75 9.33 -0.37 12.23
C GLU A 75 8.22 0.64 11.88
N PRO A 76 7.22 0.87 12.77
CA PRO A 76 6.09 1.75 12.48
C PRO A 76 6.50 3.13 11.94
N SER A 77 7.54 3.74 12.50
CA SER A 77 8.05 5.06 12.06
C SER A 77 8.63 5.08 10.65
N LYS A 78 8.90 3.91 10.06
CA LYS A 78 9.42 3.73 8.70
C LYS A 78 8.35 3.28 7.70
N ARG A 79 7.11 3.05 8.13
CA ARG A 79 6.00 2.66 7.26
C ARG A 79 5.51 3.88 6.48
N LYS A 80 6.13 4.07 5.32
CA LYS A 80 5.79 5.11 4.36
C LYS A 80 6.09 4.66 2.95
N VAL A 81 5.36 5.22 2.00
CA VAL A 81 5.54 5.00 0.56
C VAL A 81 5.63 6.34 -0.13
N SER A 82 6.53 6.45 -1.11
CA SER A 82 6.59 7.63 -1.98
C SER A 82 6.14 7.24 -3.39
N LEU A 83 5.24 8.02 -3.97
CA LEU A 83 4.83 7.90 -5.36
C LEU A 83 5.15 9.24 -6.03
N LEU A 84 6.06 9.19 -7.00
CA LEU A 84 6.75 10.36 -7.53
C LEU A 84 6.72 10.35 -9.06
N ASP A 85 6.73 11.52 -9.69
CA ASP A 85 7.07 11.64 -11.11
C ASP A 85 8.53 11.20 -11.34
N HIS A 86 8.89 10.94 -12.60
CA HIS A 86 10.21 10.43 -13.00
C HIS A 86 11.41 11.26 -12.48
N ASP A 87 11.25 12.59 -12.42
CA ASP A 87 12.24 13.58 -11.97
C ASP A 87 12.24 13.79 -10.44
N GLU A 88 11.33 13.11 -9.73
CA GLU A 88 11.13 13.16 -8.29
C GLU A 88 10.82 14.57 -7.74
N GLN A 89 10.41 15.51 -8.60
CA GLN A 89 10.06 16.88 -8.20
C GLN A 89 8.62 17.00 -7.69
N TYR A 90 7.73 16.17 -8.23
CA TYR A 90 6.32 16.15 -7.89
C TYR A 90 5.92 14.76 -7.39
N GLY A 91 5.05 14.71 -6.39
CA GLY A 91 4.51 13.44 -5.91
C GLY A 91 3.83 13.52 -4.56
N VAL A 92 3.69 12.36 -3.93
CA VAL A 92 3.18 12.24 -2.57
C VAL A 92 4.04 11.29 -1.75
N VAL A 93 4.10 11.57 -0.45
CA VAL A 93 4.55 10.63 0.56
C VAL A 93 3.36 10.29 1.44
N VAL A 94 3.01 9.00 1.49
CA VAL A 94 1.96 8.48 2.38
C VAL A 94 2.65 7.81 3.56
N SER A 95 2.40 8.30 4.78
CA SER A 95 2.95 7.74 6.02
C SER A 95 1.84 7.12 6.86
N PHE A 96 2.06 5.92 7.40
CA PHE A 96 0.98 5.11 7.97
C PHE A 96 1.49 4.19 9.09
N ALA A 97 2.07 4.78 10.14
CA ALA A 97 2.71 4.03 11.22
C ALA A 97 1.81 2.95 11.86
N ASP A 98 0.51 3.24 11.97
CA ASP A 98 -0.48 2.38 12.64
C ASP A 98 -1.00 1.23 11.78
N PHE A 99 -0.55 1.11 10.52
CA PHE A 99 -1.05 0.12 9.56
C PHE A 99 0.09 -0.84 9.16
N PRO A 100 0.00 -2.12 9.52
CA PRO A 100 1.05 -3.10 9.22
C PRO A 100 0.98 -3.63 7.78
N HIS A 101 -0.09 -3.35 7.04
CA HIS A 101 -0.32 -3.90 5.72
C HIS A 101 -0.57 -2.79 4.70
N LEU A 102 -0.33 -3.09 3.43
CA LEU A 102 -0.46 -2.12 2.35
C LEU A 102 -0.98 -2.80 1.08
N GLY A 103 -2.04 -2.25 0.50
CA GLY A 103 -2.45 -2.48 -0.88
C GLY A 103 -1.87 -1.41 -1.80
N ILE A 104 -1.44 -1.81 -3.00
CA ILE A 104 -1.14 -0.87 -4.09
C ILE A 104 -1.89 -1.34 -5.33
N TRP A 105 -2.81 -0.52 -5.81
CA TRP A 105 -3.77 -0.91 -6.83
C TRP A 105 -3.99 0.19 -7.87
N SER A 106 -4.39 -0.20 -9.08
CA SER A 106 -4.95 0.67 -10.10
C SER A 106 -5.73 -0.18 -11.07
N ASP A 107 -6.86 0.32 -11.54
CA ASP A 107 -7.53 -0.23 -12.72
C ASP A 107 -6.60 -0.15 -13.94
N ALA A 108 -6.68 -1.13 -14.84
CA ALA A 108 -5.76 -1.27 -15.96
C ALA A 108 -5.85 -0.06 -16.90
N GLY A 109 -4.72 0.61 -17.13
CA GLY A 109 -4.65 1.80 -17.99
C GLY A 109 -5.22 3.08 -17.38
N ALA A 110 -5.78 3.04 -16.17
CA ALA A 110 -6.25 4.24 -15.50
C ALA A 110 -5.07 5.14 -15.07
N PRO A 111 -5.18 6.48 -15.17
CA PRO A 111 -4.10 7.41 -14.87
C PRO A 111 -4.04 7.72 -13.37
N PHE A 112 -4.05 6.70 -12.51
CA PHE A 112 -3.86 6.86 -11.07
C PHE A 112 -3.23 5.61 -10.46
N ILE A 113 -2.73 5.73 -9.23
CA ILE A 113 -2.40 4.58 -8.37
C ILE A 113 -3.00 4.84 -6.99
N CYS A 114 -3.60 3.83 -6.39
CA CYS A 114 -4.01 3.82 -5.00
C CYS A 114 -2.88 3.32 -4.10
N ILE A 115 -2.73 3.98 -2.95
CA ILE A 115 -1.82 3.57 -1.88
C ILE A 115 -2.68 3.35 -0.65
N GLU A 116 -2.78 2.11 -0.19
CA GLU A 116 -3.88 1.69 0.67
C GLU A 116 -3.37 1.08 1.99
N PRO A 117 -3.05 1.91 2.99
CA PRO A 117 -2.68 1.40 4.31
C PRO A 117 -3.83 0.66 4.98
N TRP A 118 -3.57 -0.57 5.43
CA TRP A 118 -4.58 -1.49 5.98
C TRP A 118 -4.18 -2.08 7.34
N GLN A 119 -5.19 -2.32 8.16
CA GLN A 119 -5.17 -3.22 9.31
C GLN A 119 -6.16 -4.34 9.00
N GLY A 120 -5.62 -5.51 8.64
CA GLY A 120 -6.36 -6.58 7.95
C GLY A 120 -5.84 -6.79 6.54
N MET A 121 -6.34 -7.81 5.86
CA MET A 121 -5.95 -8.20 4.51
C MET A 121 -7.18 -8.70 3.76
N ASP A 122 -7.07 -8.90 2.45
CA ASP A 122 -8.10 -9.55 1.65
C ASP A 122 -8.29 -11.03 2.03
N ASP A 123 -9.39 -11.58 1.54
CA ASP A 123 -9.73 -12.98 1.79
C ASP A 123 -8.72 -13.92 1.17
N ARG A 124 -8.56 -15.09 1.80
CA ARG A 124 -7.78 -16.18 1.25
C ARG A 124 -8.63 -17.02 0.31
N VAL A 125 -7.97 -17.72 -0.62
CA VAL A 125 -8.61 -18.74 -1.48
C VAL A 125 -9.31 -19.78 -0.62
N ILE A 126 -8.64 -20.25 0.43
CA ILE A 126 -9.23 -21.10 1.46
C ILE A 126 -9.81 -20.20 2.54
N GLN A 127 -11.14 -20.16 2.61
CA GLN A 127 -11.88 -19.31 3.54
C GLN A 127 -11.69 -19.77 4.99
N GLU A 128 -11.66 -18.79 5.88
CA GLU A 128 -11.56 -18.96 7.33
C GLU A 128 -12.67 -18.13 8.00
N PRO A 129 -13.08 -18.47 9.24
CA PRO A 129 -13.97 -17.61 10.01
C PRO A 129 -13.42 -16.19 10.10
N PHE A 130 -14.28 -15.18 9.93
CA PHE A 130 -13.85 -13.78 9.86
C PHE A 130 -13.05 -13.32 11.09
N ASP A 131 -13.42 -13.81 12.28
CA ASP A 131 -12.74 -13.56 13.55
C ASP A 131 -11.39 -14.29 13.69
N GLN A 132 -11.05 -15.19 12.77
CA GLN A 132 -9.75 -15.86 12.73
C GLN A 132 -8.86 -15.34 11.60
N LYS A 133 -9.41 -14.50 10.72
CA LYS A 133 -8.73 -13.97 9.54
C LYS A 133 -7.41 -13.28 9.89
N PHE A 134 -6.41 -13.53 9.07
CA PHE A 134 -5.11 -12.87 9.21
C PHE A 134 -5.24 -11.33 9.27
N GLY A 135 -4.67 -10.74 10.31
CA GLY A 135 -4.68 -9.28 10.53
C GLY A 135 -5.94 -8.73 11.20
N ILE A 136 -6.92 -9.58 11.56
CA ILE A 136 -8.14 -9.13 12.22
C ILE A 136 -7.86 -8.55 13.61
N VAL A 137 -8.52 -7.45 13.95
CA VAL A 137 -8.45 -6.85 15.28
C VAL A 137 -9.72 -7.20 16.06
N HIS A 138 -9.57 -7.60 17.32
CA HIS A 138 -10.69 -7.81 18.22
C HIS A 138 -10.86 -6.61 19.14
N LEU A 139 -11.91 -5.81 18.91
CA LEU A 139 -12.26 -4.67 19.76
C LEU A 139 -13.15 -5.12 20.92
N PRO A 140 -12.71 -5.00 22.19
CA PRO A 140 -13.55 -5.31 23.35
C PRO A 140 -14.73 -4.34 23.48
N PRO A 141 -15.83 -4.74 24.15
CA PRO A 141 -16.93 -3.82 24.46
C PRO A 141 -16.45 -2.56 25.18
N GLY A 142 -16.83 -1.38 24.68
CA GLY A 142 -16.47 -0.08 25.26
C GLY A 142 -15.07 0.43 24.92
N ALA A 143 -14.26 -0.34 24.18
CA ALA A 143 -12.94 0.09 23.73
C ALA A 143 -13.01 0.99 22.48
N ILE A 144 -11.94 1.77 22.27
CA ILE A 144 -11.73 2.62 21.10
C ILE A 144 -10.39 2.24 20.48
N ASP A 145 -10.36 2.07 19.16
CA ASP A 145 -9.15 1.91 18.35
C ASP A 145 -9.06 3.11 17.40
N SER A 146 -7.92 3.79 17.42
CA SER A 146 -7.64 4.98 16.61
C SER A 146 -6.37 4.75 15.82
N ARG A 147 -6.39 5.09 14.52
CA ARG A 147 -5.27 4.90 13.59
C ARG A 147 -5.11 6.12 12.71
N THR A 148 -3.87 6.45 12.41
CA THR A 148 -3.51 7.64 11.65
C THR A 148 -2.69 7.28 10.42
N ALA A 149 -3.08 7.87 9.29
CA ALA A 149 -2.25 7.97 8.11
C ALA A 149 -2.18 9.45 7.69
N SER A 150 -1.10 9.84 7.02
CA SER A 150 -0.91 11.19 6.50
C SER A 150 -0.44 11.15 5.06
N ILE A 151 -0.82 12.19 4.32
CA ILE A 151 -0.43 12.39 2.93
C ILE A 151 0.29 13.74 2.87
N GLN A 152 1.53 13.73 2.38
CA GLN A 152 2.32 14.92 2.15
C GLN A 152 2.54 15.08 0.64
N MET A 153 2.13 16.23 0.09
CA MET A 153 2.48 16.59 -1.30
C MET A 153 3.95 17.01 -1.39
N ILE A 154 4.63 16.50 -2.41
CA ILE A 154 5.97 16.92 -2.82
C ILE A 154 5.80 17.81 -4.05
N THR A 155 6.34 19.02 -3.97
CA THR A 155 6.41 19.97 -5.07
C THR A 155 7.71 20.76 -4.92
N PRO A 156 8.28 21.32 -6.01
CA PRO A 156 9.41 22.23 -5.88
C PRO A 156 9.03 23.38 -4.94
N THR A 157 9.85 23.64 -3.92
CA THR A 157 9.76 24.91 -3.21
C THR A 157 10.09 26.00 -4.22
N ASN A 158 9.11 26.82 -4.61
CA ASN A 158 9.38 28.01 -5.40
C ASN A 158 10.49 28.79 -4.69
N SER A 159 11.68 28.84 -5.29
CA SER A 159 12.65 29.88 -4.99
C SER A 159 11.97 31.19 -5.41
N VAL A 160 11.46 31.92 -4.42
CA VAL A 160 11.05 33.31 -4.60
C VAL A 160 12.27 34.12 -5.08
#